data_AF-A0A4S8MCY7-F1
#
_entry.id   AF-A0A4S8MCY7-F1
#
_cell.length_a   1.000
_cell.length_b   1.000
_cell.length_c   1.000
_cell.angle_alpha   90.00
_cell.angle_beta   90.00
_cell.angle_gamma   90.00
#
_symmetry.space_group_name_H-M   'P 1'
#
loop_
_entity.id
_entity.type
_entity.pdbx_description
1 polymer ?
#
loop_
_entity_poly.entity_id
_entity_poly.type
_entity_poly.pdbx_seq_one_letter_code
_entity_poly.pdbx_strand_id
1 'polypeptide(L)'
;MGMNQVYVSPLASPVSKRIRARLYPADRQVPLSVSSYYRGDPTQRYVLALDTLSGAKTQPYVHDVVVSVTYRRKAYKFRVFFKRHKLLPINQAVRQLAGIDVEGDVLVVAVGKKVNIRNLRGREENRAADLALRRLMQRLTPLRTRPTFPAKMTV
;
A
#
# COMPACT_ATOMS: atom_id res chain seq x y z
N MET A 1 16.12 -10.70 -14.23
CA MET A 1 15.12 -10.56 -13.15
C MET A 1 15.87 -10.45 -11.83
N GLY A 2 16.00 -9.26 -11.26
CA GLY A 2 16.76 -9.07 -10.02
C GLY A 2 15.88 -9.32 -8.79
N MET A 3 16.19 -10.38 -8.03
CA MET A 3 15.67 -10.54 -6.67
C MET A 3 16.28 -9.46 -5.79
N ASN A 4 15.54 -8.36 -5.56
CA ASN A 4 15.93 -7.35 -4.57
C ASN A 4 15.58 -7.84 -3.16
N GLN A 5 16.21 -8.93 -2.72
CA GLN A 5 16.34 -9.21 -1.29
C GLN A 5 17.45 -8.30 -0.77
N VAL A 6 17.07 -7.21 -0.10
CA VAL A 6 18.05 -6.34 0.55
C VAL A 6 18.52 -7.06 1.80
N TYR A 7 19.83 -7.36 1.83
CA TYR A 7 20.49 -7.90 3.01
C TYR A 7 20.35 -6.92 4.17
N VAL A 8 19.63 -7.32 5.22
CA VAL A 8 19.59 -6.56 6.47
C VAL A 8 20.83 -6.96 7.25
N SER A 9 21.70 -5.98 7.51
CA SER A 9 22.94 -6.21 8.25
C SER A 9 22.65 -6.88 9.62
N PRO A 10 23.34 -7.99 9.97
CA PRO A 10 23.07 -8.75 11.19
C PRO A 10 23.48 -8.01 12.48
N LEU A 11 24.12 -6.85 12.37
CA LEU A 11 24.65 -6.09 13.51
C LEU A 11 23.58 -5.37 14.35
N ALA A 12 22.34 -5.25 13.86
CA ALA A 12 21.22 -4.72 14.62
C ALA A 12 20.06 -5.71 14.56
N SER A 13 19.67 -6.26 15.71
CA SER A 13 18.49 -7.13 15.83
C SER A 13 17.30 -6.42 15.17
N PRO A 14 16.72 -6.99 14.08
CA PRO A 14 15.72 -6.28 13.31
C PRO A 14 14.48 -6.08 14.15
N VAL A 15 14.18 -4.83 14.51
CA VAL A 15 13.06 -4.52 15.38
C VAL A 15 11.77 -4.57 14.57
N SER A 16 10.84 -5.42 15.00
CA SER A 16 9.48 -5.45 14.47
C SER A 16 8.61 -4.46 15.24
N LYS A 17 8.03 -3.47 14.55
CA LYS A 17 7.18 -2.44 15.17
C LYS A 17 5.84 -2.30 14.45
N ARG A 18 4.80 -1.98 15.22
CA ARG A 18 3.45 -1.71 14.70
C ARG A 18 3.38 -0.32 14.06
N ILE A 19 2.63 -0.23 12.97
CA ILE A 19 2.25 1.01 12.31
C ILE A 19 0.76 1.08 12.05
N ARG A 20 0.20 2.28 12.10
CA ARG A 20 -1.17 2.55 11.66
C ARG A 20 -1.19 2.69 10.14
N ALA A 21 -2.06 1.91 9.51
CA ALA A 21 -2.24 1.83 8.07
C ALA A 21 -3.74 1.90 7.72
N ARG A 22 -4.04 2.07 6.44
CA ARG A 22 -5.40 2.08 5.91
C ARG A 22 -5.57 0.90 4.97
N LEU A 23 -6.50 0.00 5.28
CA LEU A 23 -6.80 -1.19 4.50
C LEU A 23 -8.10 -0.96 3.72
N TYR A 24 -8.09 -1.34 2.45
CA TYR A 24 -9.24 -1.40 1.58
C TYR A 24 -9.48 -2.89 1.33
N PRO A 25 -10.26 -3.54 2.20
CA PRO A 25 -10.47 -4.98 2.13
C PRO A 25 -11.43 -5.28 0.97
N ALA A 26 -11.24 -6.40 0.30
CA ALA A 26 -12.00 -6.69 -0.90
C ALA A 26 -13.46 -7.08 -0.60
N ASP A 27 -13.72 -7.62 0.57
CA ASP A 27 -15.01 -8.11 1.07
C ASP A 27 -15.91 -7.00 1.65
N ARG A 28 -15.44 -5.75 1.76
CA ARG A 28 -16.22 -4.64 2.30
C ARG A 28 -16.17 -3.43 1.39
N GLN A 29 -17.21 -2.59 1.45
CA GLN A 29 -17.27 -1.32 0.71
C GLN A 29 -16.56 -0.15 1.40
N VAL A 30 -16.13 -0.33 2.66
CA VAL A 30 -15.61 0.74 3.51
C VAL A 30 -14.17 0.44 3.92
N PRO A 31 -13.24 1.40 3.80
CA PRO A 31 -11.86 1.22 4.27
C PRO A 31 -11.75 1.16 5.80
N LEU A 32 -10.79 0.38 6.28
CA LEU A 32 -10.52 0.14 7.69
C LEU A 32 -9.20 0.79 8.10
N SER A 33 -9.14 1.29 9.34
CA SER A 33 -7.86 1.64 9.97
C SER A 33 -7.32 0.41 10.68
N VAL A 34 -6.14 -0.07 10.27
CA VAL A 34 -5.55 -1.30 10.80
C VAL A 34 -4.15 -1.08 11.35
N SER A 35 -3.68 -2.01 12.17
CA SER A 35 -2.26 -2.07 12.56
C SER A 35 -1.55 -3.07 11.67
N SER A 36 -0.52 -2.62 10.95
CA SER A 36 0.42 -3.50 10.24
C SER A 36 1.77 -3.48 10.94
N TYR A 37 2.69 -4.36 10.55
CA TYR A 37 4.04 -4.41 11.10
C TYR A 37 5.05 -3.99 10.05
N TYR A 38 6.14 -3.39 10.50
CA TYR A 38 7.34 -3.29 9.70
C TYR A 38 8.52 -3.90 10.44
N ARG A 39 9.48 -4.39 9.67
CA ARG A 39 10.80 -4.81 10.13
C ARG A 39 11.85 -3.86 9.57
N GLY A 40 12.85 -3.52 10.36
CA GLY A 40 14.02 -2.78 9.88
C GLY A 40 14.50 -1.73 10.86
N ASP A 41 15.42 -0.91 10.40
CA ASP A 41 16.07 0.13 11.21
C ASP A 41 15.28 1.47 11.12
N PRO A 42 15.70 2.52 11.84
CA PRO A 42 15.03 3.83 11.77
C PRO A 42 14.95 4.43 10.36
N THR A 43 15.86 4.08 9.45
CA THR A 43 16.04 4.62 8.10
C THR A 43 15.38 3.75 7.01
N GLN A 44 15.46 2.43 7.14
CA GLN A 44 14.90 1.44 6.21
C GLN A 44 13.90 0.55 6.92
N ARG A 45 12.62 0.81 6.67
CA ARG A 45 11.50 0.02 7.18
C ARG A 45 10.83 -0.74 6.05
N TYR A 46 10.68 -2.05 6.25
CA TYR A 46 10.01 -2.97 5.34
C TYR A 46 8.67 -3.37 5.93
N VAL A 47 7.57 -2.98 5.29
CA VAL A 47 6.23 -3.33 5.75
C VAL A 47 5.97 -4.81 5.46
N LEU A 48 5.53 -5.55 6.47
CA LEU A 48 5.09 -6.93 6.36
C LEU A 48 3.66 -6.96 5.79
N ALA A 49 3.51 -6.46 4.56
CA ALA A 49 2.20 -6.28 3.92
C ALA A 49 1.51 -7.63 3.66
N LEU A 50 2.27 -8.71 3.44
CA LEU A 50 1.74 -10.05 3.23
C LEU A 50 0.91 -10.55 4.43
N ASP A 51 1.30 -10.18 5.66
CA ASP A 51 0.59 -10.56 6.88
C ASP A 51 -0.75 -9.81 7.04
N THR A 52 -0.90 -8.69 6.32
CA THR A 52 -2.10 -7.84 6.38
C THR A 52 -3.04 -8.08 5.20
N LEU A 53 -2.52 -8.44 4.03
CA LEU A 53 -3.28 -8.66 2.80
C LEU A 53 -3.73 -10.12 2.68
N SER A 54 -5.02 -10.35 2.40
CA SER A 54 -5.53 -11.70 2.15
C SER A 54 -4.99 -12.32 0.86
N GLY A 55 -5.35 -13.58 0.60
CA GLY A 55 -5.03 -14.26 -0.66
C GLY A 55 -3.55 -14.64 -0.82
N ALA A 56 -2.82 -14.86 0.28
CA ALA A 56 -1.42 -15.31 0.25
C ALA A 56 -1.24 -16.64 -0.49
N LYS A 57 -2.19 -17.57 -0.35
CA LYS A 57 -2.22 -18.84 -1.10
C LYS A 57 -2.38 -18.64 -2.61
N THR A 58 -3.14 -17.62 -3.02
CA THR A 58 -3.46 -17.33 -4.42
C THR A 58 -2.33 -16.56 -5.12
N GLN A 59 -1.73 -15.61 -4.41
CA GLN A 59 -0.61 -14.82 -4.91
C GLN A 59 0.36 -14.54 -3.76
N PRO A 60 1.55 -15.17 -3.75
CA PRO A 60 2.50 -15.03 -2.65
C PRO A 60 3.24 -13.69 -2.66
N TYR A 61 3.37 -13.05 -3.82
CA TYR A 61 4.05 -11.76 -3.97
C TYR A 61 3.07 -10.58 -3.84
N VAL A 62 3.57 -9.48 -3.28
CA VAL A 62 2.85 -8.22 -3.09
C VAL A 62 3.50 -7.16 -3.98
N HIS A 63 2.68 -6.43 -4.74
CA HIS A 63 3.13 -5.26 -5.49
C HIS A 63 3.10 -4.03 -4.59
N ASP A 64 4.00 -3.08 -4.85
CA ASP A 64 3.97 -1.80 -4.18
C ASP A 64 4.28 -0.62 -5.11
N VAL A 65 3.62 0.51 -4.85
CA VAL A 65 3.85 1.77 -5.56
C VAL A 65 3.88 2.91 -4.55
N VAL A 66 4.89 3.78 -4.64
CA VAL A 66 4.92 5.02 -3.86
C VAL A 66 4.17 6.11 -4.60
N VAL A 67 3.10 6.63 -3.99
CA VAL A 67 2.24 7.67 -4.56
C VAL A 67 2.42 8.97 -3.82
N SER A 68 2.64 10.06 -4.55
CA SER A 68 2.64 11.43 -4.00
C SER A 68 1.41 12.17 -4.49
N VAL A 69 0.68 12.83 -3.60
CA VAL A 69 -0.54 13.59 -3.91
C VAL A 69 -0.54 14.91 -3.15
N THR A 70 -1.12 15.95 -3.75
CA THR A 70 -1.41 17.21 -3.06
C THR A 70 -2.87 17.24 -2.63
N TYR A 71 -3.13 17.39 -1.33
CA TYR A 71 -4.47 17.53 -0.77
C TYR A 71 -4.52 18.75 0.14
N ARG A 72 -5.48 19.67 -0.09
CA ARG A 72 -5.64 20.92 0.66
C ARG A 72 -4.32 21.71 0.82
N ARG A 73 -3.59 21.89 -0.29
CA ARG A 73 -2.29 22.59 -0.36
C ARG A 73 -1.14 21.92 0.41
N LYS A 74 -1.31 20.68 0.90
CA LYS A 74 -0.25 19.89 1.54
C LYS A 74 0.11 18.69 0.67
N ALA A 75 1.41 18.45 0.53
CA ALA A 75 1.92 17.26 -0.14
C ALA A 75 1.93 16.06 0.83
N TYR A 76 1.31 14.98 0.40
CA TYR A 76 1.29 13.69 1.07
C TYR A 76 2.01 12.65 0.22
N LYS A 77 2.62 11.68 0.89
CA LYS A 77 3.28 10.54 0.24
C LYS A 77 2.84 9.26 0.92
N PHE A 78 2.45 8.29 0.11
CA PHE A 78 1.93 7.01 0.53
C PHE A 78 2.67 5.89 -0.19
N ARG A 79 2.75 4.73 0.45
CA ARG A 79 3.15 3.49 -0.21
C ARG A 79 1.92 2.59 -0.22
N VAL A 80 1.52 2.18 -1.42
CA VAL A 80 0.32 1.39 -1.67
C VAL A 80 0.76 -0.01 -2.01
N PHE A 81 0.31 -0.99 -1.23
CA PHE A 81 0.57 -2.41 -1.42
C PHE A 81 -0.71 -3.08 -1.92
N PHE A 82 -0.60 -3.93 -2.93
CA PHE A 82 -1.76 -4.63 -3.49
C PHE A 82 -1.36 -5.94 -4.15
N LYS A 83 -2.36 -6.80 -4.33
CA LYS A 83 -2.29 -7.99 -5.18
C LYS A 83 -3.18 -7.76 -6.41
N ARG A 84 -3.09 -8.61 -7.42
CA ARG A 84 -3.82 -8.43 -8.70
C ARG A 84 -4.22 -9.72 -9.39
N HIS A 85 -4.18 -10.83 -8.69
CA HIS A 85 -4.45 -12.12 -9.29
C HIS A 85 -5.95 -12.26 -9.60
N LYS A 86 -6.29 -12.82 -10.78
CA LYS A 86 -7.68 -12.97 -11.27
C LYS A 86 -8.61 -13.79 -10.37
N LEU A 87 -8.05 -14.63 -9.52
CA LEU A 87 -8.78 -15.46 -8.55
C LEU A 87 -8.99 -14.75 -7.21
N LEU A 88 -8.49 -13.51 -7.06
CA LEU A 88 -8.82 -12.68 -5.90
C LEU A 88 -10.17 -11.98 -6.14
N PRO A 89 -10.97 -11.78 -5.08
CA PRO A 89 -12.26 -11.12 -5.21
C PRO A 89 -12.10 -9.67 -5.66
N ILE A 90 -13.12 -9.15 -6.36
CA ILE A 90 -13.19 -7.73 -6.71
C ILE A 90 -13.30 -6.91 -5.43
N ASN A 91 -12.44 -5.91 -5.31
CA ASN A 91 -12.35 -5.05 -4.15
C ASN A 91 -13.49 -4.04 -4.11
N GLN A 92 -14.50 -4.32 -3.28
CA GLN A 92 -15.69 -3.49 -3.16
C GLN A 92 -15.36 -2.09 -2.62
N ALA A 93 -14.37 -1.95 -1.74
CA ALA A 93 -13.95 -0.65 -1.21
C ALA A 93 -13.31 0.23 -2.28
N VAL A 94 -12.47 -0.36 -3.14
CA VAL A 94 -11.86 0.36 -4.27
C VAL A 94 -12.90 0.69 -5.34
N ARG A 95 -13.83 -0.24 -5.63
CA ARG A 95 -14.94 0.02 -6.54
C ARG A 95 -15.79 1.19 -6.06
N GLN A 96 -16.16 1.21 -4.77
CA GLN A 96 -16.92 2.31 -4.18
C GLN A 96 -16.14 3.64 -4.20
N LEU A 97 -14.82 3.59 -3.97
CA LEU A 97 -13.97 4.78 -3.90
C LEU A 97 -13.66 5.38 -5.28
N ALA A 98 -13.42 4.54 -6.29
CA ALA A 98 -12.83 4.94 -7.57
C ALA A 98 -13.70 4.62 -8.78
N GLY A 99 -14.78 3.84 -8.64
CA GLY A 99 -15.63 3.39 -9.73
C GLY A 99 -14.95 2.36 -10.64
N ILE A 100 -13.98 1.60 -10.12
CA ILE A 100 -13.09 0.73 -10.90
C ILE A 100 -12.96 -0.63 -10.23
N ASP A 101 -12.87 -1.65 -11.08
CA ASP A 101 -12.64 -3.03 -10.65
C ASP A 101 -11.14 -3.30 -10.46
N VAL A 102 -10.80 -3.64 -9.22
CA VAL A 102 -9.46 -4.04 -8.79
C VAL A 102 -9.61 -5.30 -7.97
N GLU A 103 -8.76 -6.31 -8.17
CA GLU A 103 -8.83 -7.54 -7.39
C GLU A 103 -7.97 -7.48 -6.12
N GLY A 104 -8.46 -8.12 -5.06
CA GLY A 104 -7.74 -8.32 -3.81
C GLY A 104 -7.64 -7.07 -2.93
N ASP A 105 -7.11 -7.26 -1.73
CA ASP A 105 -6.98 -6.19 -0.76
C ASP A 105 -5.92 -5.16 -1.18
N VAL A 106 -6.11 -3.92 -0.73
CA VAL A 106 -5.12 -2.85 -0.89
C VAL A 106 -4.77 -2.27 0.48
N LEU A 107 -3.49 -2.17 0.79
CA LEU A 107 -2.98 -1.58 2.02
C LEU A 107 -2.23 -0.28 1.71
N VAL A 108 -2.57 0.79 2.41
CA VAL A 108 -1.93 2.09 2.27
C VAL A 108 -1.25 2.47 3.58
N VAL A 109 0.04 2.82 3.47
CA VAL A 109 0.83 3.33 4.59
C VAL A 109 1.38 4.71 4.27
N ALA A 110 1.58 5.53 5.30
CA ALA A 110 2.15 6.86 5.13
C ALA A 110 3.68 6.80 5.03
N VAL A 111 4.24 7.61 4.14
CA VAL A 111 5.68 7.79 3.96
C VAL A 111 6.09 9.13 4.56
N GLY A 112 7.17 9.13 5.35
CA GLY A 112 7.73 10.34 5.95
C GLY A 112 8.86 10.94 5.11
N LYS A 113 9.26 12.18 5.43
CA LYS A 113 10.45 12.81 4.84
C LYS A 113 11.75 12.18 5.38
N LYS A 114 11.81 11.93 6.69
CA LYS A 114 12.97 11.38 7.40
C LYS A 114 12.95 9.85 7.53
N VAL A 115 11.76 9.24 7.43
CA VAL A 115 11.56 7.80 7.60
C VAL A 115 10.68 7.31 6.46
N ASN A 116 11.06 6.21 5.83
CA ASN A 116 10.35 5.70 4.66
C ASN A 116 8.93 5.18 4.98
N ILE A 117 8.64 4.84 6.24
CA ILE A 117 7.31 4.39 6.69
C ILE A 117 6.98 5.03 8.05
N ARG A 118 5.75 5.54 8.21
CA ARG A 118 5.25 6.10 9.46
C ARG A 118 3.76 5.79 9.67
N ASN A 119 3.28 6.06 10.89
CA ASN A 119 1.86 6.02 11.19
C ASN A 119 1.09 7.00 10.31
N LEU A 120 -0.04 6.52 9.79
CA LEU A 120 -1.07 7.33 9.16
C LEU A 120 -1.89 8.05 10.25
N ARG A 121 -2.09 9.37 10.09
CA ARG A 121 -2.54 10.29 11.14
C ARG A 121 -3.87 10.97 10.81
N GLY A 122 -4.89 10.65 11.60
CA GLY A 122 -6.12 11.42 11.65
C GLY A 122 -6.96 11.41 10.35
N ARG A 123 -8.03 12.20 10.36
CA ARG A 123 -9.05 12.20 9.29
C ARG A 123 -8.57 12.83 7.99
N GLU A 124 -7.75 13.88 8.06
CA GLU A 124 -7.26 14.57 6.86
C GLU A 124 -6.34 13.68 6.03
N GLU A 125 -5.39 12.99 6.68
CA GLU A 125 -4.48 12.09 5.98
C GLU A 125 -5.20 10.85 5.43
N ASN A 126 -6.22 10.36 6.14
CA ASN A 126 -7.10 9.31 5.62
C ASN A 126 -7.77 9.74 4.30
N ARG A 127 -8.29 10.97 4.22
CA ARG A 127 -8.89 11.51 2.98
C ARG A 127 -7.86 11.70 1.88
N ALA A 128 -6.63 12.12 2.23
CA ALA A 128 -5.54 12.22 1.26
C ALA A 128 -5.12 10.83 0.74
N ALA A 129 -5.14 9.80 1.58
CA ALA A 129 -4.89 8.41 1.19
C ALA A 129 -5.99 7.88 0.25
N ASP A 130 -7.26 8.17 0.54
CA ASP A 130 -8.39 7.84 -0.33
C ASP A 130 -8.24 8.51 -1.72
N LEU A 131 -7.87 9.79 -1.75
CA LEU A 131 -7.61 10.51 -3.00
C LEU A 131 -6.42 9.91 -3.77
N ALA A 132 -5.32 9.60 -3.07
CA ALA A 132 -4.14 9.00 -3.68
C ALA A 132 -4.47 7.64 -4.31
N LEU A 133 -5.21 6.80 -3.59
CA LEU A 133 -5.61 5.49 -4.08
C LEU A 133 -6.55 5.60 -5.27
N ARG A 134 -7.55 6.49 -5.21
CA ARG A 134 -8.47 6.74 -6.33
C ARG A 134 -7.71 7.11 -7.60
N ARG A 135 -6.80 8.09 -7.52
CA ARG A 135 -6.03 8.54 -8.69
C ARG A 135 -5.05 7.48 -9.18
N LEU A 136 -4.42 6.74 -8.26
CA LEU A 136 -3.56 5.63 -8.61
C LEU A 136 -4.33 4.58 -9.42
N MET A 137 -5.47 4.10 -8.90
CA MET A 137 -6.24 3.04 -9.55
C MET A 137 -6.82 3.49 -10.90
N GLN A 138 -7.31 4.73 -10.99
CA GLN A 138 -7.72 5.32 -12.27
C GLN A 138 -6.59 5.31 -13.30
N ARG A 139 -5.35 5.60 -12.89
CA ARG A 139 -4.21 5.66 -13.81
C ARG A 139 -3.57 4.31 -14.09
N LEU A 140 -3.78 3.32 -13.23
CA LEU A 140 -3.26 1.97 -13.41
C LEU A 140 -4.23 1.02 -14.13
N THR A 141 -5.50 1.37 -14.26
CA THR A 141 -6.52 0.53 -14.89
C THR A 141 -6.30 0.43 -16.41
N PRO A 142 -6.43 -0.77 -17.00
CA PRO A 142 -6.64 -2.06 -16.34
C PRO A 142 -5.35 -2.61 -15.70
N LEU A 143 -5.41 -3.02 -14.43
CA LEU A 143 -4.27 -3.59 -13.70
C LEU A 143 -3.77 -4.93 -14.26
N ARG A 144 -4.69 -5.68 -14.87
CA ARG A 144 -4.46 -7.05 -15.37
C ARG A 144 -3.54 -7.09 -16.59
N THR A 145 -3.63 -6.11 -17.47
CA THR A 145 -2.91 -6.12 -18.76
C THR A 145 -1.53 -5.50 -18.67
N ARG A 146 -1.14 -4.93 -17.52
CA ARG A 146 0.15 -4.24 -17.38
C ARG A 146 1.29 -5.21 -17.05
N PRO A 147 2.35 -5.28 -17.87
CA PRO A 147 3.50 -6.12 -17.57
C PRO A 147 4.34 -5.55 -16.41
N THR A 148 4.40 -4.22 -16.28
CA THR A 148 5.25 -3.53 -15.29
C THR A 148 4.46 -2.46 -14.51
N PHE A 149 4.88 -2.23 -13.26
CA PHE A 149 4.37 -1.14 -12.43
C PHE A 149 5.48 -0.15 -12.12
N PRO A 150 5.18 1.16 -12.16
CA PRO A 150 6.14 2.16 -11.75
C PRO A 150 6.40 2.04 -10.25
N ALA A 151 7.66 2.04 -9.82
CA ALA A 151 7.99 2.03 -8.40
C ALA A 151 7.52 3.32 -7.67
N LYS A 152 7.37 4.42 -8.41
CA LYS A 152 6.97 5.73 -7.89
C LYS A 152 6.01 6.43 -8.86
N MET A 153 5.06 7.17 -8.31
CA MET A 153 4.06 7.92 -9.07
C MET A 153 3.68 9.23 -8.36
N THR A 154 3.51 10.29 -9.14
CA THR A 154 2.91 11.55 -8.67
C THR A 154 1.54 11.68 -9.33
N VAL A 155 0.51 11.91 -8.52
CA VAL A 155 -0.88 11.98 -8.94
C VAL A 155 -1.61 13.18 -8.37
#